data_AF-A0A1Y2A3R6-F1
#
_entry.id   AF-A0A1Y2A3R6-F1
#
_cell.length_a   1.000
_cell.length_b   1.000
_cell.length_c   1.000
_cell.angle_alpha   90.00
_cell.angle_beta   90.00
_cell.angle_gamma   90.00
#
_symmetry.space_group_name_H-M   'P 1'
#
loop_
_entity.id
_entity.type
_entity.pdbx_description
1 polymer ?
#
loop_
_entity_poly.entity_id
_entity_poly.type
_entity_poly.pdbx_seq_one_letter_code
_entity_poly.pdbx_strand_id
1 'polypeptide(L)'
;MITLWSDSDYSGTKRPDDWMQEPIVVIQHKRESIPSYSKTTVKNWNDGQPGIILNHHVPYNRIARHLIARTDTRTFAQVHKDFKALLKVFGNKKMPFFEPTQSRYDFNEWYTYAWETICDWPNNLFMGPSFGDEGGRVIDVPKNPSAKLEQRLYEARLEYHHALGVHVDLGQNGPDGGDLINDWTPSHDY
;
A
#
# COMPACT_ATOMS: atom_id res chain seq x y z
N MET A 1 7.81 -0.42 -11.07
CA MET A 1 6.62 -0.75 -11.88
C MET A 1 6.12 -2.11 -11.45
N ILE A 2 4.82 -2.21 -11.19
CA ILE A 2 4.12 -3.46 -10.90
C ILE A 2 3.38 -3.83 -12.18
N THR A 3 3.56 -5.07 -12.61
CA THR A 3 2.95 -5.55 -13.86
C THR A 3 1.99 -6.67 -13.52
N LEU A 4 0.76 -6.53 -13.96
CA LEU A 4 -0.23 -7.58 -13.92
C LEU A 4 -0.26 -8.28 -15.28
N TRP A 5 -0.37 -9.60 -15.26
CA TRP A 5 -0.41 -10.43 -16.46
C TRP A 5 -1.69 -11.27 -16.48
N SER A 6 -2.21 -11.52 -17.68
CA SER A 6 -3.27 -12.49 -17.96
C SER A 6 -2.80 -13.51 -19.00
N ASP A 7 -3.59 -14.56 -19.25
CA ASP A 7 -3.22 -15.61 -20.21
C ASP A 7 -2.99 -15.06 -21.63
N SER A 8 -3.73 -14.01 -22.03
CA SER A 8 -3.60 -13.39 -23.34
C SER A 8 -2.25 -12.71 -23.56
N ASP A 9 -1.54 -12.37 -22.49
CA ASP A 9 -0.19 -11.81 -22.57
C ASP A 9 0.86 -12.88 -22.95
N TYR A 10 0.57 -14.16 -22.70
CA TYR A 10 1.47 -15.28 -22.99
C TYR A 10 1.13 -16.01 -24.30
N SER A 11 -0.12 -15.97 -24.74
CA SER A 11 -0.59 -16.74 -25.90
C SER A 11 -0.17 -16.15 -27.26
N GLY A 12 0.28 -14.89 -27.31
CA GLY A 12 0.63 -14.20 -28.56
C GLY A 12 -0.55 -13.99 -29.52
N THR A 13 -1.77 -14.31 -29.08
CA THR A 13 -2.99 -14.14 -29.87
C THR A 13 -3.48 -12.68 -29.82
N LYS A 14 -4.24 -12.27 -30.84
CA LYS A 14 -4.90 -10.95 -30.85
C LYS A 14 -5.73 -10.81 -29.57
N ARG A 15 -5.53 -9.71 -28.85
CA ARG A 15 -6.20 -9.45 -27.57
C ARG A 15 -7.72 -9.35 -27.74
N PRO A 16 -8.51 -9.83 -26.77
CA PRO A 16 -9.95 -9.60 -26.72
C PRO A 16 -10.30 -8.12 -26.58
N ASP A 17 -11.45 -7.72 -27.13
CA ASP A 17 -11.98 -6.36 -26.98
C ASP A 17 -12.40 -6.05 -25.53
N ASP A 18 -12.65 -7.09 -24.73
CA ASP A 18 -13.12 -7.05 -23.34
C ASP A 18 -12.04 -7.43 -22.31
N TRP A 19 -10.76 -7.20 -22.63
CA TRP A 19 -9.59 -7.57 -21.81
C TRP A 19 -9.69 -7.20 -20.32
N MET A 20 -10.51 -6.21 -19.96
CA MET A 20 -10.80 -5.84 -18.57
C MET A 20 -11.48 -6.96 -17.75
N GLN A 21 -12.11 -7.92 -18.42
CA GLN A 21 -12.74 -9.09 -17.80
C GLN A 21 -11.78 -10.27 -17.63
N GLU A 22 -10.58 -10.19 -18.20
CA GLU A 22 -9.61 -11.26 -18.05
C GLU A 22 -9.13 -11.37 -16.59
N PRO A 23 -8.97 -12.61 -16.09
CA PRO A 23 -8.39 -12.85 -14.79
C PRO A 23 -6.90 -12.52 -14.79
N ILE A 24 -6.42 -12.00 -13.68
CA ILE A 24 -4.99 -11.84 -13.41
C ILE A 24 -4.43 -13.21 -13.02
N VAL A 25 -3.37 -13.63 -13.70
CA VAL A 25 -2.70 -14.92 -13.47
C VAL A 25 -1.31 -14.76 -12.86
N VAL A 26 -0.65 -13.62 -13.09
CA VAL A 26 0.65 -13.29 -12.47
C VAL A 26 0.69 -11.83 -12.07
N ILE A 27 1.15 -11.58 -10.85
CA ILE A 27 1.50 -10.26 -10.34
C ILE A 27 3.02 -10.19 -10.29
N GLN A 28 3.63 -9.49 -11.25
CA GLN A 28 5.06 -9.22 -11.19
C GLN A 28 5.32 -7.94 -10.43
N HIS A 29 5.68 -8.10 -9.16
CA HIS A 29 6.08 -6.99 -8.31
C HIS A 29 7.62 -6.91 -8.25
N LYS A 30 8.22 -6.09 -9.15
CA LYS A 30 9.68 -5.91 -9.20
C LYS A 30 10.30 -5.22 -7.97
N ARG A 31 9.54 -4.96 -6.89
CA ARG A 31 10.01 -4.19 -5.72
C ARG A 31 9.93 -4.95 -4.39
N GLU A 32 9.59 -6.24 -4.38
CA GLU A 32 9.54 -7.07 -3.15
C GLU A 32 10.88 -7.16 -2.39
N SER A 33 11.99 -6.90 -3.07
CA SER A 33 13.34 -6.99 -2.52
C SER A 33 13.97 -5.64 -2.14
N ILE A 34 13.22 -4.54 -2.15
CA ILE A 34 13.74 -3.20 -1.86
C ILE A 34 13.33 -2.81 -0.43
N PRO A 35 14.29 -2.53 0.49
CA PRO A 35 14.00 -2.00 1.83
C PRO A 35 13.04 -0.82 1.76
N SER A 36 12.15 -0.67 2.75
CA SER A 36 11.01 0.26 2.73
C SER A 36 11.40 1.66 2.25
N TYR A 37 11.18 1.87 0.94
CA TYR A 37 11.14 3.14 0.20
C TYR A 37 11.80 4.34 0.88
N SER A 38 13.13 4.35 0.92
CA SER A 38 13.86 5.58 1.18
C SER A 38 13.54 6.61 0.06
N LYS A 39 12.81 7.67 0.44
CA LYS A 39 12.87 9.04 -0.10
C LYS A 39 11.99 9.37 -1.33
N THR A 40 10.82 9.97 -1.10
CA THR A 40 10.24 10.97 -2.02
C THR A 40 10.33 12.36 -1.38
N THR A 41 10.89 13.33 -2.12
CA THR A 41 11.04 14.71 -1.67
C THR A 41 9.70 15.43 -1.73
N VAL A 42 9.13 15.78 -0.59
CA VAL A 42 8.01 16.72 -0.50
C VAL A 42 8.52 18.01 0.16
N LYS A 43 8.50 19.12 -0.58
CA LYS A 43 8.82 20.45 -0.02
C LYS A 43 7.73 20.85 0.98
N ASN A 44 8.15 21.39 2.13
CA ASN A 44 7.35 22.06 3.17
C ASN A 44 6.67 21.19 4.25
N TRP A 45 7.30 20.12 4.74
CA TRP A 45 6.80 19.34 5.88
C TRP A 45 7.84 19.33 7.02
N ASN A 46 7.41 19.28 8.29
CA ASN A 46 8.28 19.20 9.47
C ASN A 46 7.77 18.12 10.43
N ASP A 47 8.46 16.97 10.48
CA ASP A 47 8.30 15.91 11.49
C ASP A 47 9.69 15.63 12.09
N GLY A 48 9.74 15.39 13.41
CA GLY A 48 10.77 15.75 14.43
C GLY A 48 12.28 15.69 14.12
N GLN A 49 12.73 16.42 13.10
CA GLN A 49 14.08 16.49 12.51
C GLN A 49 15.29 16.68 13.48
N PRO A 50 16.51 16.16 13.18
CA PRO A 50 17.19 16.39 11.89
C PRO A 50 17.92 15.20 11.21
N GLY A 51 17.89 15.18 9.85
CA GLY A 51 18.65 14.25 8.99
C GLY A 51 17.98 13.78 7.68
N ILE A 52 16.71 14.15 7.44
CA ILE A 52 15.94 13.92 6.20
C ILE A 52 15.74 12.42 5.84
N ILE A 53 15.26 11.63 6.79
CA ILE A 53 14.72 10.30 6.52
C ILE A 53 13.20 10.37 6.61
N LEU A 54 12.54 10.02 5.52
CA LEU A 54 11.10 9.79 5.44
C LEU A 54 10.85 8.33 5.81
N ASN A 55 10.01 8.09 6.82
CA ASN A 55 9.63 6.75 7.27
C ASN A 55 8.12 6.57 7.12
N HIS A 56 7.72 5.30 7.04
CA HIS A 56 6.32 4.89 6.97
C HIS A 56 5.92 4.26 8.30
N HIS A 57 4.93 4.80 8.98
CA HIS A 57 4.42 4.19 10.21
C HIS A 57 3.99 2.73 9.99
N VAL A 58 3.14 2.52 8.99
CA VAL A 58 2.79 1.20 8.47
C VAL A 58 3.70 0.91 7.27
N PRO A 59 4.61 -0.07 7.37
CA PRO A 59 5.57 -0.36 6.31
C PRO A 59 4.94 -0.75 4.98
N TYR A 60 5.59 -0.33 3.89
CA TYR A 60 5.14 -0.57 2.50
C TYR A 60 4.89 -2.05 2.21
N ASN A 61 5.75 -2.95 2.68
CA ASN A 61 5.63 -4.40 2.49
C ASN A 61 4.38 -4.98 3.20
N ARG A 62 3.97 -4.46 4.36
CA ARG A 62 2.73 -4.88 5.04
C ARG A 62 1.52 -4.51 4.18
N ILE A 63 1.46 -3.26 3.75
CA ILE A 63 0.38 -2.77 2.88
C ILE A 63 0.36 -3.56 1.55
N ALA A 64 1.52 -3.73 0.92
CA ALA A 64 1.65 -4.45 -0.36
C ALA A 64 1.10 -5.88 -0.31
N ARG A 65 1.31 -6.63 0.79
CA ARG A 65 0.74 -7.97 0.94
C ARG A 65 -0.78 -7.97 0.90
N HIS A 66 -1.44 -7.03 1.57
CA HIS A 66 -2.90 -6.92 1.52
C HIS A 66 -3.38 -6.50 0.13
N LEU A 67 -2.64 -5.63 -0.55
CA LEU A 67 -2.99 -5.23 -1.91
C LEU A 67 -2.81 -6.38 -2.91
N ILE A 68 -1.80 -7.24 -2.74
CA ILE A 68 -1.64 -8.48 -3.51
C ILE A 68 -2.85 -9.39 -3.28
N ALA A 69 -3.26 -9.64 -2.04
CA ALA A 69 -4.43 -10.47 -1.74
C ALA A 69 -5.74 -9.92 -2.35
N ARG A 70 -5.85 -8.60 -2.51
CA ARG A 70 -6.98 -7.93 -3.17
C ARG A 70 -6.90 -7.96 -4.70
N THR A 71 -5.75 -8.33 -5.26
CA THR A 71 -5.47 -8.35 -6.70
C THR A 71 -5.47 -9.77 -7.25
N ASP A 72 -4.90 -10.69 -6.50
CA ASP A 72 -4.74 -12.08 -6.92
C ASP A 72 -6.10 -12.71 -7.24
N THR A 73 -6.13 -13.53 -8.29
CA THR A 73 -7.33 -14.21 -8.81
C THR A 73 -8.50 -13.30 -9.25
N ARG A 74 -8.32 -11.97 -9.28
CA ARG A 74 -9.35 -11.02 -9.71
C ARG A 74 -9.21 -10.63 -11.17
N THR A 75 -10.28 -10.10 -11.75
CA THR A 75 -10.23 -9.46 -13.06
C THR A 75 -9.70 -8.04 -12.98
N PHE A 76 -9.20 -7.49 -14.09
CA PHE A 76 -8.76 -6.09 -14.14
C PHE A 76 -9.88 -5.11 -13.76
N ALA A 77 -11.11 -5.38 -14.15
CA ALA A 77 -12.28 -4.57 -13.77
C ALA A 77 -12.53 -4.58 -12.26
N GLN A 78 -12.41 -5.73 -11.61
CA GLN A 78 -12.55 -5.84 -10.15
C GLN A 78 -11.41 -5.10 -9.43
N VAL A 79 -10.16 -5.31 -9.88
CA VAL A 79 -9.00 -4.61 -9.31
C VAL A 79 -9.14 -3.10 -9.46
N HIS A 80 -9.55 -2.62 -10.63
CA HIS A 80 -9.79 -1.20 -10.88
C HIS A 80 -10.83 -0.63 -9.92
N LYS A 81 -11.96 -1.33 -9.75
CA LYS A 81 -13.03 -0.92 -8.82
C LYS A 81 -12.54 -0.85 -7.37
N ASP A 82 -11.85 -1.89 -6.92
CA ASP A 82 -11.37 -1.99 -5.53
C ASP A 82 -10.35 -0.90 -5.22
N PHE A 83 -9.43 -0.64 -6.14
CA PHE A 83 -8.40 0.36 -5.95
C PHE A 83 -8.96 1.78 -6.03
N LYS A 84 -9.97 2.05 -6.87
CA LYS A 84 -10.70 3.32 -6.82
C LYS A 84 -11.36 3.56 -5.47
N ALA A 85 -11.90 2.51 -4.84
CA ALA A 85 -12.46 2.62 -3.50
C ALA A 85 -11.37 2.94 -2.46
N LEU A 86 -10.23 2.24 -2.50
CA LEU A 86 -9.09 2.50 -1.61
C LEU A 86 -8.52 3.92 -1.79
N LEU A 87 -8.31 4.36 -3.03
CA LEU A 87 -7.81 5.70 -3.34
C LEU A 87 -8.71 6.81 -2.81
N LYS A 88 -10.03 6.57 -2.77
CA LYS A 88 -10.99 7.51 -2.17
C LYS A 88 -10.82 7.62 -0.66
N VAL A 89 -10.50 6.51 0.02
CA VAL A 89 -10.27 6.48 1.47
C VAL A 89 -8.95 7.18 1.82
N PHE A 90 -7.88 6.85 1.11
CA PHE A 90 -6.55 7.46 1.34
C PHE A 90 -6.41 8.90 0.80
N GLY A 91 -7.51 9.49 0.31
CA GLY A 91 -7.70 10.94 0.20
C GLY A 91 -6.83 11.66 -0.82
N ASN A 92 -6.08 10.97 -1.66
CA ASN A 92 -5.14 11.64 -2.55
C ASN A 92 -5.88 12.25 -3.76
N LYS A 93 -6.25 13.53 -3.62
CA LYS A 93 -6.87 14.40 -4.65
C LYS A 93 -5.97 14.65 -5.87
N LYS A 94 -4.79 14.00 -5.96
CA LYS A 94 -3.78 14.19 -7.01
C LYS A 94 -3.68 13.03 -7.99
N MET A 95 -4.58 12.07 -7.96
CA MET A 95 -4.69 11.11 -9.06
C MET A 95 -5.00 11.90 -10.35
N PRO A 96 -4.10 11.93 -11.36
CA PRO A 96 -4.55 12.33 -12.68
C PRO A 96 -5.72 11.41 -13.03
N PHE A 97 -6.82 12.00 -13.50
CA PHE A 97 -8.03 11.31 -13.97
C PHE A 97 -7.72 10.54 -15.26
N PHE A 98 -6.70 9.70 -15.24
CA PHE A 98 -6.42 8.77 -16.31
C PHE A 98 -7.22 7.50 -16.02
N GLU A 99 -8.26 7.27 -16.81
CA GLU A 99 -9.00 6.01 -16.78
C GLU A 99 -8.20 4.96 -17.56
N PRO A 100 -7.77 3.85 -16.93
CA PRO A 100 -6.88 2.87 -17.53
C PRO A 100 -7.55 1.98 -18.59
N THR A 101 -8.69 2.39 -19.15
CA THR A 101 -9.47 1.60 -20.10
C THR A 101 -8.89 1.61 -21.51
N GLN A 102 -7.84 2.40 -21.76
CA GLN A 102 -7.27 2.58 -23.10
C GLN A 102 -6.34 1.42 -23.49
N SER A 103 -5.52 0.90 -22.57
CA SER A 103 -4.68 -0.26 -22.84
C SER A 103 -4.18 -0.96 -21.57
N ARG A 104 -3.72 -2.21 -21.72
CA ARG A 104 -3.03 -2.99 -20.66
C ARG A 104 -1.80 -2.27 -20.11
N TYR A 105 -1.05 -1.59 -20.97
CA TYR A 105 0.14 -0.85 -20.57
C TYR A 105 -0.25 0.29 -19.64
N ASP A 106 -1.22 1.08 -20.04
CA ASP A 106 -1.67 2.22 -19.23
C ASP A 106 -2.35 1.76 -17.93
N PHE A 107 -2.99 0.58 -17.93
CA PHE A 107 -3.48 -0.05 -16.71
C PHE A 107 -2.37 -0.38 -15.73
N ASN A 108 -1.27 -0.97 -16.19
CA ASN A 108 -0.14 -1.31 -15.31
C ASN A 108 0.56 -0.05 -14.77
N GLU A 109 0.64 1.02 -15.56
CA GLU A 109 1.11 2.33 -15.07
C GLU A 109 0.16 2.88 -13.99
N TRP A 110 -1.14 2.96 -14.29
CA TRP A 110 -2.16 3.40 -13.34
C TRP A 110 -2.15 2.58 -12.05
N TYR A 111 -2.06 1.25 -12.15
CA TYR A 111 -2.03 0.33 -11.02
C TYR A 111 -0.78 0.54 -10.16
N THR A 112 0.38 0.78 -10.80
CA THR A 112 1.62 1.14 -10.09
C THR A 112 1.44 2.44 -9.30
N TYR A 113 0.89 3.48 -9.92
CA TYR A 113 0.64 4.75 -9.24
C TYR A 113 -0.40 4.64 -8.13
N ALA A 114 -1.43 3.82 -8.32
CA ALA A 114 -2.46 3.57 -7.32
C ALA A 114 -1.86 2.88 -6.08
N TRP A 115 -1.00 1.87 -6.27
CA TRP A 115 -0.24 1.26 -5.17
C TRP A 115 0.62 2.26 -4.42
N GLU A 116 1.45 3.01 -5.15
CA GLU A 116 2.34 4.00 -4.55
C GLU A 116 1.54 5.04 -3.76
N THR A 117 0.40 5.48 -4.29
CA THR A 117 -0.51 6.39 -3.60
C THR A 117 -1.14 5.79 -2.34
N ILE A 118 -1.57 4.53 -2.39
CA ILE A 118 -2.17 3.83 -1.25
C ILE A 118 -1.12 3.60 -0.16
N CYS A 119 0.15 3.36 -0.50
CA CYS A 119 1.20 3.18 0.49
C CYS A 119 1.74 4.49 1.08
N ASP A 120 1.83 5.55 0.25
CA ASP A 120 2.39 6.85 0.61
C ASP A 120 1.31 7.87 1.00
N TRP A 121 0.21 7.41 1.60
CA TRP A 121 -0.84 8.35 2.02
C TRP A 121 -0.32 9.29 3.10
N PRO A 122 -0.79 10.56 3.12
CA PRO A 122 -0.14 11.59 3.92
C PRO A 122 -0.04 11.30 5.42
N ASN A 123 -1.00 10.56 5.99
CA ASN A 123 -1.01 10.22 7.42
C ASN A 123 -0.04 9.08 7.79
N ASN A 124 0.35 8.23 6.83
CA ASN A 124 1.32 7.15 7.07
C ASN A 124 2.77 7.63 7.15
N LEU A 125 3.05 8.83 6.67
CA LEU A 125 4.41 9.32 6.49
C LEU A 125 4.85 10.20 7.65
N PHE A 126 6.07 10.00 8.15
CA PHE A 126 6.70 10.94 9.09
C PHE A 126 8.19 11.08 8.81
N MET A 127 8.81 12.11 9.39
CA MET A 127 10.24 12.36 9.28
C MET A 127 10.94 12.29 10.64
N GLY A 128 12.20 11.88 10.60
CA GLY A 128 13.05 11.77 11.79
C GLY A 128 13.39 10.32 12.13
N PRO A 129 14.18 10.08 13.18
CA PRO A 129 14.58 8.74 13.56
C PRO A 129 13.38 7.91 14.07
N SER A 130 13.33 6.64 13.70
CA SER A 130 12.36 5.65 14.19
C SER A 130 13.03 4.48 14.91
N PHE A 131 12.25 3.79 15.74
CA PHE A 131 12.47 2.39 16.09
C PHE A 131 11.72 1.56 15.05
N GLY A 132 12.43 0.72 14.31
CA GLY A 132 11.91 -0.14 13.25
C GLY A 132 12.92 -1.24 12.96
N ASP A 133 12.50 -2.25 12.19
CA ASP A 133 13.35 -3.39 11.84
C ASP A 133 14.07 -3.23 10.48
N GLU A 134 13.89 -2.09 9.81
CA GLU A 134 14.37 -1.74 8.46
C GLU A 134 13.94 -2.69 7.32
N GLY A 135 13.47 -3.90 7.66
CA GLY A 135 12.88 -4.88 6.76
C GLY A 135 11.38 -4.69 6.54
N GLY A 136 10.79 -3.68 7.17
CA GLY A 136 9.36 -3.37 7.14
C GLY A 136 8.49 -4.44 7.81
N ARG A 137 9.06 -5.36 8.58
CA ARG A 137 8.24 -6.38 9.27
C ARG A 137 7.58 -5.79 10.50
N VAL A 138 8.14 -4.73 11.08
CA VAL A 138 7.65 -4.06 12.28
C VAL A 138 7.21 -2.64 11.96
N ILE A 139 6.19 -2.16 12.67
CA ILE A 139 5.71 -0.77 12.60
C ILE A 139 6.85 0.18 12.97
N ASP A 140 7.05 1.25 12.18
CA ASP A 140 8.01 2.29 12.55
C ASP A 140 7.40 3.23 13.59
N VAL A 141 8.10 3.38 14.72
CA VAL A 141 7.71 4.27 15.82
C VAL A 141 8.70 5.44 15.92
N PRO A 142 8.27 6.71 15.83
CA PRO A 142 9.17 7.85 15.96
C PRO A 142 9.86 7.87 17.34
N LYS A 143 11.18 8.12 17.39
CA LYS A 143 11.92 8.18 18.67
C LYS A 143 11.55 9.37 19.53
N ASN A 144 11.19 10.49 18.91
CA ASN A 144 10.82 11.74 19.59
C ASN A 144 9.48 12.24 19.03
N PRO A 145 8.35 11.62 19.40
CA PRO A 145 7.06 12.01 18.88
C PRO A 145 6.61 13.35 19.46
N SER A 146 5.94 14.16 18.63
CA SER A 146 5.16 15.31 19.10
C SER A 146 3.69 14.90 19.21
N ALA A 147 2.89 15.60 20.02
CA ALA A 147 1.45 15.35 20.12
C ALA A 147 0.74 15.35 18.74
N LYS A 148 1.18 16.23 17.82
CA LYS A 148 0.67 16.26 16.44
C LYS A 148 1.03 14.99 15.65
N LEU A 149 2.23 14.47 15.85
CA LEU A 149 2.67 13.23 15.21
C LEU A 149 1.89 12.04 15.79
N GLU A 150 1.74 11.95 17.11
CA GLU A 150 0.96 10.88 17.76
C GLU A 150 -0.48 10.82 17.26
N GLN A 151 -1.14 11.97 17.12
CA GLN A 151 -2.48 12.05 16.56
C GLN A 151 -2.53 11.50 15.12
N ARG A 152 -1.57 11.87 14.27
CA ARG A 152 -1.50 11.37 12.88
C ARG A 152 -1.24 9.86 12.82
N LEU A 153 -0.40 9.33 13.70
CA LEU A 153 -0.15 7.88 13.79
C LEU A 153 -1.44 7.13 14.17
N TYR A 154 -2.20 7.66 15.12
CA TYR A 154 -3.49 7.09 15.50
C TYR A 154 -4.49 7.11 14.34
N GLU A 155 -4.61 8.24 13.63
CA GLU A 155 -5.45 8.37 12.43
C GLU A 155 -5.01 7.39 11.32
N ALA A 156 -3.70 7.24 11.08
CA ALA A 156 -3.16 6.31 10.10
C ALA A 156 -3.50 4.84 10.41
N ARG A 157 -3.45 4.44 11.69
CA ARG A 157 -3.87 3.09 12.12
C ARG A 157 -5.36 2.86 11.84
N LEU A 158 -6.22 3.80 12.25
CA LEU A 158 -7.66 3.70 11.99
C LEU A 158 -7.97 3.59 10.49
N GLU A 159 -7.33 4.41 9.67
CA GLU A 159 -7.48 4.37 8.21
C GLU A 159 -7.03 3.03 7.62
N TYR A 160 -5.87 2.52 8.04
CA TYR A 160 -5.35 1.21 7.62
C TYR A 160 -6.31 0.07 7.97
N HIS A 161 -6.77 -0.02 9.22
CA HIS A 161 -7.68 -1.07 9.67
C HIS A 161 -9.02 -1.03 8.94
N HIS A 162 -9.62 0.16 8.86
CA HIS A 162 -10.93 0.32 8.23
C HIS A 162 -10.88 0.07 6.71
N ALA A 163 -9.85 0.57 6.01
CA ALA A 163 -9.76 0.47 4.56
C ALA A 163 -9.35 -0.92 4.08
N LEU A 164 -8.35 -1.51 4.72
CA LEU A 164 -7.80 -2.80 4.31
C LEU A 164 -8.46 -4.00 4.99
N GLY A 165 -9.33 -3.77 5.98
CA GLY A 165 -10.09 -4.82 6.67
C GLY A 165 -9.22 -5.65 7.61
N VAL A 166 -8.21 -5.03 8.21
CA VAL A 166 -7.27 -5.70 9.12
C VAL A 166 -7.78 -5.57 10.54
N HIS A 167 -8.03 -6.69 11.22
CA HIS A 167 -8.41 -6.71 12.63
C HIS A 167 -7.18 -6.59 13.52
N VAL A 168 -7.19 -5.67 14.49
CA VAL A 168 -6.20 -5.63 15.58
C VAL A 168 -6.91 -5.71 16.91
N ASP A 169 -6.45 -6.64 17.75
CA ASP A 169 -6.80 -6.67 19.16
C ASP A 169 -6.06 -5.51 19.85
N LEU A 170 -6.75 -4.38 20.05
CA LEU A 170 -6.20 -3.19 20.73
C LEU A 170 -6.02 -3.40 22.25
N GLY A 171 -5.97 -4.66 22.70
CA GLY A 171 -5.89 -5.08 24.09
C GLY A 171 -4.46 -5.12 24.65
N GLN A 172 -4.16 -4.15 25.52
CA GLN A 172 -3.31 -4.27 26.71
C GLN A 172 -1.81 -4.66 26.62
N ASN A 173 -1.11 -4.62 25.48
CA ASN A 173 0.35 -4.79 25.50
C ASN A 173 1.11 -3.80 24.61
N GLY A 174 1.16 -2.52 25.03
CA GLY A 174 2.11 -1.53 24.52
C GLY A 174 2.15 -1.37 22.98
N PRO A 175 3.13 -0.62 22.45
CA PRO A 175 3.28 -0.41 21.01
C PRO A 175 3.64 -1.66 20.20
N ASP A 176 4.08 -2.74 20.87
CA ASP A 176 4.79 -3.87 20.22
C ASP A 176 4.34 -5.28 20.67
N GLY A 177 3.37 -5.44 21.57
CA GLY A 177 3.17 -6.73 22.26
C GLY A 177 2.17 -7.71 21.63
N GLY A 178 1.35 -7.29 20.66
CA GLY A 178 0.33 -8.14 20.02
C GLY A 178 0.60 -8.49 18.55
N ASP A 179 1.27 -7.61 17.82
CA ASP A 179 1.39 -7.68 16.36
C ASP A 179 2.55 -8.56 15.85
N LEU A 180 3.44 -9.03 16.74
CA LEU A 180 4.66 -9.71 16.31
C LEU A 180 4.48 -11.17 15.91
N ILE A 181 3.31 -11.80 16.16
CA ILE A 181 3.15 -13.25 15.96
C ILE A 181 1.84 -13.66 15.26
N ASN A 182 0.73 -12.93 15.40
CA ASN A 182 -0.59 -13.47 15.03
C ASN A 182 -1.21 -12.97 13.71
N ASP A 183 -0.65 -11.96 13.05
CA ASP A 183 -1.16 -11.46 11.75
C ASP A 183 -0.76 -12.32 10.53
N TRP A 184 -0.16 -13.49 10.77
CA TRP A 184 0.33 -14.40 9.73
C TRP A 184 -0.69 -15.41 9.21
N THR A 185 -1.95 -15.34 9.64
CA THR A 185 -3.03 -16.10 9.01
C THR A 185 -3.90 -15.14 8.20
N PRO A 186 -3.91 -15.22 6.86
CA PRO A 186 -5.00 -14.62 6.10
C PRO A 186 -6.28 -15.26 6.61
N SER A 187 -7.15 -14.47 7.25
CA SER A 187 -8.49 -14.92 7.64
C SER A 187 -9.23 -15.31 6.35
N HIS A 188 -9.19 -16.61 6.05
CA HIS A 188 -10.10 -17.24 5.11
C HIS A 188 -11.41 -17.44 5.87
N ASP A 189 -12.19 -16.38 5.99
CA ASP A 189 -13.58 -16.49 6.42
C ASP A 189 -14.47 -16.04 5.25
N TYR A 190 -14.83 -17.08 4.48
CA TYR A 190 -15.99 -17.30 3.59
C TYR A 190 -16.55 -16.15 2.73
#